data_AF-A0A7X8F533-F1
#
_entry.id   AF-A0A7X8F533-F1
#
_cell.length_a   1.000
_cell.length_b   1.000
_cell.length_c   1.000
_cell.angle_alpha   90.00
_cell.angle_beta   90.00
_cell.angle_gamma   90.00
#
_symmetry.space_group_name_H-M   'P 1'
#
loop_
_entity.id
_entity.type
_entity.pdbx_description
1 polymer ?
#
loop_
_entity_poly.entity_id
_entity_poly.type
_entity_poly.pdbx_seq_one_letter_code
_entity_poly.pdbx_strand_id
1 'polypeptide(L)'
;AEAEQYRMRLIENYPDVQYAELLSQPGFIETKQRMFEEQDSLYRMVYEAFNRNEFPEVLHMVDEISQQYPLSPLMPKFLFLKALSIGKTQDQDIFEETLNQLIDAYPESDVSSISKDIIALLMQGREAQHGTMHGSILARREVEMGIDEAEEGDVGLSFKPDREALHRIVLISPQPEEALYDLQFQLAIFNFSRFLLEDFELNISKIDDSRNALSVYEFDDYEDAAWYLSAVSEDEEIGKLMQQLQVFPLVISEHNFALTRSGLTIEDYLTYKAEIGSEPEEETED
;
A
#
# COMPACT_ATOMS: atom_id res chain seq x y z
N ALA A 1 -41.00 22.79 -14.71
CA ALA A 1 -41.61 23.98 -14.08
C ALA A 1 -41.45 23.96 -12.56
N GLU A 2 -41.80 22.87 -11.87
CA GLU A 2 -41.64 22.76 -10.40
C GLU A 2 -40.18 22.71 -9.95
N ALA A 3 -39.30 21.96 -10.65
CA ALA A 3 -37.88 21.87 -10.32
C ALA A 3 -37.18 23.26 -10.32
N GLU A 4 -37.57 24.14 -11.22
CA GLU A 4 -37.02 25.51 -11.32
C GLU A 4 -37.51 26.40 -10.16
N GLN A 5 -38.76 26.23 -9.72
CA GLN A 5 -39.27 26.92 -8.53
C GLN A 5 -38.58 26.47 -7.24
N TYR A 6 -38.28 25.18 -7.10
CA TYR A 6 -37.50 24.67 -5.96
C TYR A 6 -36.05 25.15 -6.00
N ARG A 7 -35.43 25.21 -7.18
CA ARG A 7 -34.10 25.80 -7.40
C ARG A 7 -34.04 27.25 -6.94
N MET A 8 -34.99 28.08 -7.37
CA MET A 8 -35.07 29.49 -6.96
C MET A 8 -35.24 29.64 -5.45
N ARG A 9 -36.11 28.84 -4.81
CA ARG A 9 -36.27 28.89 -3.35
C ARG A 9 -35.02 28.44 -2.59
N LEU A 10 -34.27 27.46 -3.08
CA LEU A 10 -33.01 27.04 -2.44
C LEU A 10 -31.94 28.14 -2.51
N ILE A 11 -31.82 28.81 -3.66
CA ILE A 11 -30.89 29.92 -3.86
C ILE A 11 -31.27 31.14 -3.00
N GLU A 12 -32.57 31.48 -2.92
CA GLU A 12 -33.05 32.61 -2.13
C GLU A 12 -32.87 32.40 -0.61
N ASN A 13 -32.96 31.17 -0.12
CA ASN A 13 -32.92 30.88 1.32
C ASN A 13 -31.53 30.48 1.83
N TYR A 14 -30.60 30.07 0.96
CA TYR A 14 -29.26 29.59 1.34
C TYR A 14 -28.13 30.12 0.45
N PRO A 15 -27.98 31.45 0.28
CA PRO A 15 -27.05 32.05 -0.68
C PRO A 15 -25.56 31.79 -0.37
N ASP A 16 -25.19 31.56 0.89
CA ASP A 16 -23.80 31.39 1.33
C ASP A 16 -23.29 29.94 1.25
N VAL A 17 -24.12 29.02 0.74
CA VAL A 17 -23.71 27.62 0.56
C VAL A 17 -23.16 27.46 -0.84
N GLN A 18 -21.97 26.87 -0.99
CA GLN A 18 -21.33 26.59 -2.29
C GLN A 18 -22.29 25.88 -3.29
N TYR A 19 -23.26 25.13 -2.77
CA TYR A 19 -24.35 24.51 -3.52
C TYR A 19 -25.34 25.50 -4.17
N ALA A 20 -25.63 26.65 -3.56
CA ALA A 20 -26.57 27.63 -4.11
C ALA A 20 -25.98 28.37 -5.32
N GLU A 21 -24.69 28.70 -5.29
CA GLU A 21 -23.99 29.24 -6.46
C GLU A 21 -23.98 28.23 -7.61
N LEU A 22 -23.70 26.95 -7.33
CA LEU A 22 -23.74 25.91 -8.35
C LEU A 22 -25.14 25.65 -8.92
N LEU A 23 -26.16 25.63 -8.06
CA LEU A 23 -27.56 25.49 -8.48
C LEU A 23 -28.03 26.67 -9.34
N SER A 24 -27.40 27.84 -9.20
CA SER A 24 -27.74 29.02 -10.00
C SER A 24 -27.24 28.95 -11.44
N GLN A 25 -26.25 28.09 -11.73
CA GLN A 25 -25.66 27.98 -13.06
C GLN A 25 -26.66 27.46 -14.12
N PRO A 26 -26.69 28.06 -15.32
CA PRO A 26 -27.46 27.53 -16.44
C PRO A 26 -27.01 26.11 -16.79
N GLY A 27 -27.96 25.19 -17.01
CA GLY A 27 -27.64 23.81 -17.40
C GLY A 27 -27.24 22.87 -16.26
N PHE A 28 -27.26 23.31 -14.99
CA PHE A 28 -26.86 22.49 -13.85
C PHE A 28 -27.55 21.11 -13.79
N ILE A 29 -28.85 21.04 -14.09
CA ILE A 29 -29.60 19.78 -14.09
C ILE A 29 -29.11 18.83 -15.19
N GLU A 30 -28.83 19.36 -16.38
CA GLU A 30 -28.31 18.58 -17.51
C GLU A 30 -26.88 18.11 -17.23
N THR A 31 -26.02 18.96 -16.67
CA THR A 31 -24.67 18.61 -16.22
C THR A 31 -24.71 17.53 -15.16
N LYS A 32 -25.61 17.64 -14.16
CA LYS A 32 -25.78 16.63 -13.11
C LYS A 32 -26.26 15.30 -13.68
N GLN A 33 -27.19 15.32 -14.63
CA GLN A 33 -27.66 14.09 -15.27
C GLN A 33 -26.54 13.42 -16.06
N ARG A 34 -25.82 14.17 -16.89
CA ARG A 34 -24.67 13.67 -17.64
C ARG A 34 -23.58 13.10 -16.73
N MET A 35 -23.31 13.77 -15.61
CA MET A 35 -22.39 13.28 -14.59
C MET A 35 -22.75 11.86 -14.13
N PHE A 36 -24.01 11.60 -13.76
CA PHE A 36 -24.42 10.26 -13.34
C PHE A 36 -24.33 9.22 -14.45
N GLU A 37 -24.50 9.62 -15.70
CA GLU A 37 -24.41 8.74 -16.87
C GLU A 37 -22.96 8.38 -17.21
N GLU A 38 -22.00 9.27 -16.96
CA GLU A 38 -20.60 9.14 -17.41
C GLU A 38 -19.60 8.83 -16.28
N GLN A 39 -19.92 9.13 -15.01
CA GLN A 39 -18.97 9.09 -13.89
C GLN A 39 -18.21 7.76 -13.75
N ASP A 40 -18.86 6.62 -13.97
CA ASP A 40 -18.22 5.31 -13.85
C ASP A 40 -17.23 5.06 -15.00
N SER A 41 -17.56 5.55 -16.20
CA SER A 41 -16.67 5.49 -17.36
C SER A 41 -15.47 6.41 -17.18
N LEU A 42 -15.70 7.62 -16.66
CA LEU A 42 -14.63 8.57 -16.33
C LEU A 42 -13.71 7.99 -15.27
N TYR A 43 -14.27 7.41 -14.21
CA TYR A 43 -13.50 6.75 -13.17
C TYR A 43 -12.64 5.62 -13.71
N ARG A 44 -13.22 4.77 -14.57
CA ARG A 44 -12.47 3.70 -15.24
C ARG A 44 -11.30 4.24 -16.06
N MET A 45 -11.51 5.28 -16.86
CA MET A 45 -10.43 5.87 -17.67
C MET A 45 -9.31 6.44 -16.81
N VAL A 46 -9.65 7.15 -15.73
CA VAL A 46 -8.66 7.68 -14.78
C VAL A 46 -7.89 6.55 -14.10
N TYR A 47 -8.59 5.51 -13.66
CA TYR A 47 -7.99 4.34 -13.03
C TYR A 47 -7.09 3.55 -13.99
N GLU A 48 -7.49 3.40 -15.25
CA GLU A 48 -6.69 2.74 -16.28
C GLU A 48 -5.41 3.53 -16.61
N ALA A 49 -5.50 4.86 -16.73
CA ALA A 49 -4.33 5.71 -16.92
C ALA A 49 -3.38 5.62 -15.72
N PHE A 50 -3.94 5.63 -14.50
CA PHE A 50 -3.17 5.41 -13.28
C PHE A 50 -2.41 4.08 -13.31
N ASN A 51 -3.09 2.98 -13.63
CA ASN A 51 -2.47 1.65 -13.72
C ASN A 51 -1.42 1.51 -14.84
N ARG A 52 -1.48 2.37 -15.86
CA ARG A 52 -0.46 2.47 -16.92
C ARG A 52 0.67 3.43 -16.57
N ASN A 53 0.72 3.94 -15.34
CA ASN A 53 1.67 4.94 -14.86
C ASN A 53 1.63 6.25 -15.69
N GLU A 54 0.49 6.55 -16.32
CA GLU A 54 0.25 7.77 -17.09
C GLU A 54 -0.12 8.93 -16.14
N PHE A 55 0.70 9.18 -15.11
CA PHE A 55 0.39 10.13 -14.04
C PHE A 55 0.06 11.55 -14.52
N PRO A 56 0.76 12.15 -15.51
CA PRO A 56 0.37 13.46 -16.04
C PRO A 56 -1.04 13.48 -16.64
N GLU A 57 -1.47 12.38 -17.25
CA GLU A 57 -2.81 12.22 -17.81
C GLU A 57 -3.85 12.11 -16.67
N VAL A 58 -3.54 11.37 -15.59
CA VAL A 58 -4.39 11.31 -14.39
C VAL A 58 -4.60 12.71 -13.81
N LEU A 59 -3.53 13.49 -13.63
CA LEU A 59 -3.63 14.86 -13.10
C LEU A 59 -4.54 15.73 -13.98
N HIS A 60 -4.34 15.67 -15.30
CA HIS A 60 -5.12 16.44 -16.26
C HIS A 60 -6.60 16.04 -16.24
N MET A 61 -6.91 14.75 -16.36
CA MET A 61 -8.29 14.26 -16.35
C MET A 61 -9.02 14.60 -15.05
N VAL A 62 -8.36 14.45 -13.89
CA VAL A 62 -8.99 14.78 -12.60
C VAL A 62 -9.26 16.29 -12.49
N ASP A 63 -8.38 17.14 -13.01
CA ASP A 63 -8.62 18.58 -13.03
C ASP A 63 -9.81 18.96 -13.94
N GLU A 64 -9.93 18.34 -15.12
CA GLU A 64 -11.09 18.53 -16.01
C GLU A 64 -12.40 18.05 -15.35
N ILE A 65 -12.38 16.85 -14.77
CA ILE A 65 -13.54 16.26 -14.08
C ILE A 65 -13.95 17.11 -12.88
N SER A 66 -12.99 17.66 -12.12
CA SER A 66 -13.27 18.52 -10.97
C SER A 66 -13.94 19.83 -11.38
N GLN A 67 -13.57 20.39 -12.54
CA GLN A 67 -14.21 21.59 -13.09
C GLN A 67 -15.58 21.29 -13.68
N GLN A 68 -15.72 20.18 -14.40
CA GLN A 68 -16.96 19.82 -15.11
C GLN A 68 -18.02 19.25 -14.15
N TYR A 69 -17.60 18.46 -13.17
CA TYR A 69 -18.46 17.69 -12.27
C TYR A 69 -18.04 17.82 -10.79
N PRO A 70 -17.95 19.06 -10.24
CA PRO A 70 -17.47 19.32 -8.87
C PRO A 70 -18.30 18.65 -7.77
N LEU A 71 -19.55 18.24 -8.07
CA LEU A 71 -20.45 17.56 -7.14
C LEU A 71 -20.59 16.05 -7.43
N SER A 72 -19.66 15.47 -8.17
CA SER A 72 -19.65 14.03 -8.40
C SER A 72 -19.54 13.29 -7.07
N PRO A 73 -20.37 12.25 -6.81
CA PRO A 73 -20.21 11.41 -5.63
C PRO A 73 -18.89 10.60 -5.67
N LEU A 74 -18.28 10.44 -6.85
CA LEU A 74 -16.97 9.80 -7.02
C LEU A 74 -15.79 10.77 -6.88
N MET A 75 -16.05 12.07 -6.63
CA MET A 75 -14.98 13.08 -6.49
C MET A 75 -13.88 12.71 -5.48
N PRO A 76 -14.18 12.16 -4.28
CA PRO A 76 -13.14 11.72 -3.36
C PRO A 76 -12.19 10.71 -4.01
N LYS A 77 -12.71 9.77 -4.80
CA LYS A 77 -11.90 8.73 -5.47
C LYS A 77 -11.05 9.29 -6.59
N PHE A 78 -11.55 10.27 -7.35
CA PHE A 78 -10.74 10.98 -8.34
C PHE A 78 -9.59 11.75 -7.69
N LEU A 79 -9.87 12.48 -6.61
CA LEU A 79 -8.86 13.22 -5.87
C LEU A 79 -7.84 12.29 -5.18
N PHE A 80 -8.28 11.11 -4.74
CA PHE A 80 -7.39 10.08 -4.23
C PHE A 80 -6.42 9.58 -5.31
N LEU A 81 -6.90 9.23 -6.51
CA LEU A 81 -6.03 8.86 -7.64
C LEU A 81 -5.07 9.99 -8.05
N LYS A 82 -5.52 11.24 -7.96
CA LYS A 82 -4.65 12.42 -8.13
C LYS A 82 -3.57 12.49 -7.05
N ALA A 83 -3.93 12.29 -5.78
CA ALA A 83 -2.97 12.27 -4.67
C ALA A 83 -1.94 11.16 -4.86
N LEU A 84 -2.36 9.94 -5.17
CA LEU A 84 -1.44 8.82 -5.45
C LEU A 84 -0.52 9.12 -6.63
N SER A 85 -1.04 9.74 -7.70
CA SER A 85 -0.22 10.17 -8.85
C SER A 85 0.81 11.24 -8.48
N ILE A 86 0.48 12.13 -7.54
CA ILE A 86 1.43 13.10 -6.97
C ILE A 86 2.49 12.39 -6.16
N GLY A 87 2.12 11.41 -5.30
CA GLY A 87 3.09 10.60 -4.55
C GLY A 87 4.07 9.82 -5.43
N LYS A 88 3.66 9.47 -6.65
CA LYS A 88 4.48 8.83 -7.68
C LYS A 88 5.38 9.77 -8.48
N THR A 89 5.14 11.08 -8.43
CA THR A 89 5.82 12.04 -9.34
C THR A 89 6.43 13.25 -8.68
N GLN A 90 6.10 13.53 -7.42
CA GLN A 90 6.48 14.72 -6.68
C GLN A 90 6.99 14.36 -5.28
N ASP A 91 7.51 15.36 -4.57
CA ASP A 91 8.08 15.20 -3.24
C ASP A 91 7.02 14.76 -2.21
N GLN A 92 7.47 13.97 -1.23
CA GLN A 92 6.63 13.40 -0.16
C GLN A 92 5.80 14.46 0.58
N ASP A 93 6.34 15.66 0.81
CA ASP A 93 5.63 16.75 1.50
C ASP A 93 4.41 17.23 0.69
N ILE A 94 4.52 17.28 -0.65
CA ILE A 94 3.41 17.68 -1.53
C ILE A 94 2.34 16.58 -1.54
N PHE A 95 2.76 15.32 -1.51
CA PHE A 95 1.84 14.20 -1.42
C PHE A 95 1.06 14.20 -0.11
N GLU A 96 1.74 14.35 1.03
CA GLU A 96 1.11 14.47 2.34
C GLU A 96 0.14 15.65 2.41
N GLU A 97 0.54 16.82 1.89
CA GLU A 97 -0.35 17.98 1.81
C GLU A 97 -1.61 17.66 1.00
N THR A 98 -1.45 16.98 -0.14
CA THR A 98 -2.58 16.61 -1.01
C THR A 98 -3.53 15.63 -0.32
N LEU A 99 -3.01 14.64 0.42
CA LEU A 99 -3.84 13.71 1.20
C LEU A 99 -4.59 14.43 2.32
N ASN A 100 -3.95 15.38 3.01
CA ASN A 100 -4.63 16.20 4.02
C ASN A 100 -5.74 17.05 3.42
N GLN A 101 -5.52 17.67 2.25
CA GLN A 101 -6.57 18.41 1.54
C GLN A 101 -7.76 17.51 1.16
N LEU A 102 -7.51 16.26 0.76
CA LEU A 102 -8.56 15.27 0.49
C LEU A 102 -9.35 14.93 1.77
N ILE A 103 -8.67 14.68 2.88
CA ILE A 103 -9.30 14.38 4.19
C ILE A 103 -10.16 15.54 4.66
N ASP A 104 -9.66 16.78 4.55
CA ASP A 104 -10.38 17.98 4.94
C ASP A 104 -11.63 18.22 4.08
N ALA A 105 -11.54 17.95 2.78
CA ALA A 105 -12.65 18.12 1.85
C ALA A 105 -13.71 17.02 2.00
N TYR A 106 -13.32 15.79 2.33
CA TYR A 106 -14.20 14.61 2.35
C TYR A 106 -13.97 13.72 3.58
N PRO A 107 -14.16 14.22 4.82
CA PRO A 107 -13.73 13.53 6.04
C PRO A 107 -14.38 12.16 6.29
N GLU A 108 -15.58 11.94 5.75
CA GLU A 108 -16.38 10.72 5.93
C GLU A 108 -16.27 9.74 4.75
N SER A 109 -15.37 9.98 3.79
CA SER A 109 -15.19 9.08 2.65
C SER A 109 -14.32 7.87 2.98
N ASP A 110 -14.51 6.77 2.25
CA ASP A 110 -13.69 5.54 2.33
C ASP A 110 -12.21 5.86 2.12
N VAL A 111 -11.91 6.65 1.09
CA VAL A 111 -10.54 7.06 0.76
C VAL A 111 -9.89 7.98 1.80
N SER A 112 -10.68 8.66 2.64
CA SER A 112 -10.12 9.50 3.72
C SER A 112 -9.60 8.68 4.89
N SER A 113 -10.19 7.52 5.18
CA SER A 113 -9.59 6.57 6.12
C SER A 113 -8.28 6.04 5.58
N ILE A 114 -8.28 5.55 4.33
CA ILE A 114 -7.08 5.06 3.64
C ILE A 114 -5.99 6.14 3.59
N SER A 115 -6.35 7.39 3.32
CA SER A 115 -5.40 8.51 3.29
C SER A 115 -4.75 8.76 4.66
N LYS A 116 -5.48 8.57 5.76
CA LYS A 116 -4.90 8.67 7.12
C LYS A 116 -3.91 7.54 7.38
N ASP A 117 -4.23 6.33 6.93
CA ASP A 117 -3.35 5.18 7.08
C ASP A 117 -2.07 5.36 6.27
N ILE A 118 -2.17 5.89 5.04
CA ILE A 118 -1.00 6.30 4.25
C ILE A 118 -0.16 7.32 5.01
N ILE A 119 -0.76 8.41 5.50
CA ILE A 119 -0.03 9.45 6.25
C ILE A 119 0.63 8.85 7.50
N ALA A 120 -0.03 7.95 8.21
CA ALA A 120 0.54 7.27 9.37
C ALA A 120 1.79 6.46 9.00
N LEU A 121 1.78 5.76 7.86
CA LEU A 121 2.97 5.07 7.33
C LEU A 121 4.09 6.04 6.93
N LEU A 122 3.75 7.18 6.32
CA LEU A 122 4.72 8.25 6.03
C LEU A 122 5.38 8.76 7.30
N MET A 123 4.57 8.98 8.34
CA MET A 123 5.04 9.43 9.64
C MET A 123 5.87 8.36 10.33
N GLN A 124 5.51 7.08 10.24
CA GLN A 124 6.31 5.99 10.79
C GLN A 124 7.69 5.90 10.14
N GLY A 125 7.78 6.05 8.81
CA GLY A 125 9.07 6.17 8.12
C GLY A 125 9.89 7.36 8.61
N ARG A 126 9.25 8.52 8.86
CA ARG A 126 9.88 9.71 9.44
C ARG A 126 10.19 9.59 10.95
N GLU A 127 9.46 8.79 11.71
CA GLU A 127 9.74 8.55 13.14
C GLU A 127 10.86 7.53 13.32
N ALA A 128 10.99 6.58 12.39
CA ALA A 128 12.17 5.73 12.29
C ALA A 128 13.43 6.57 11.96
N GLN A 129 13.32 7.64 11.13
CA GLN A 129 14.37 8.67 10.97
C GLN A 129 14.72 9.41 12.28
N HIS A 130 13.78 9.50 13.23
CA HIS A 130 13.95 10.21 14.50
C HIS A 130 14.09 9.31 15.74
N GLY A 131 14.24 7.99 15.55
CA GLY A 131 14.65 7.05 16.58
C GLY A 131 13.69 6.93 17.74
N THR A 132 12.60 6.18 17.57
CA THR A 132 11.94 5.54 18.73
C THR A 132 11.62 4.08 18.45
N MET A 133 12.32 3.19 19.16
CA MET A 133 12.11 1.74 19.12
C MET A 133 10.77 1.40 19.78
N HIS A 134 9.84 0.79 19.05
CA HIS A 134 8.66 0.16 19.66
C HIS A 134 8.37 -1.28 19.19
N GLY A 135 9.01 -1.76 18.12
CA GLY A 135 8.77 -3.10 17.58
C GLY A 135 9.38 -4.28 18.36
N SER A 136 10.23 -4.04 19.36
CA SER A 136 11.02 -5.12 20.02
C SER A 136 10.42 -5.69 21.31
N ILE A 137 9.30 -5.14 21.80
CA ILE A 137 8.69 -5.57 23.07
C ILE A 137 7.59 -6.63 22.87
N LEU A 138 6.87 -6.60 21.75
CA LEU A 138 5.77 -7.55 21.48
C LEU A 138 6.30 -8.92 21.05
N ALA A 139 7.30 -8.96 20.15
CA ALA A 139 7.93 -10.20 19.71
C ALA A 139 8.60 -11.01 20.84
N ARG A 140 9.08 -10.34 21.90
CA ARG A 140 9.62 -11.03 23.08
C ARG A 140 8.53 -11.68 23.92
N ARG A 141 7.32 -11.12 23.95
CA ARG A 141 6.23 -11.59 24.80
C ARG A 141 5.52 -12.81 24.22
N GLU A 142 5.43 -12.93 22.90
CA GLU A 142 4.93 -14.15 22.24
C GLU A 142 5.91 -15.31 22.36
N VAL A 143 7.21 -15.05 22.26
CA VAL A 143 8.24 -16.08 22.47
C VAL A 143 8.27 -16.53 23.94
N GLU A 144 8.17 -15.62 24.91
CA GLU A 144 8.15 -16.01 26.34
C GLU A 144 6.85 -16.74 26.76
N MET A 145 5.72 -16.53 26.09
CA MET A 145 4.45 -17.22 26.41
C MET A 145 4.26 -18.55 25.66
N GLY A 146 5.01 -18.82 24.60
CA GLY A 146 4.94 -20.07 23.83
C GLY A 146 5.87 -21.19 24.31
N ILE A 147 6.77 -20.92 25.27
CA ILE A 147 7.79 -21.90 25.73
C ILE A 147 7.27 -22.82 26.85
N ASP A 148 6.19 -22.46 27.55
CA ASP A 148 5.73 -23.23 28.72
C ASP A 148 4.85 -24.46 28.39
N GLU A 149 4.51 -24.72 27.12
CA GLU A 149 3.63 -25.85 26.74
C GLU A 149 4.20 -26.85 25.72
N ALA A 150 5.47 -26.75 25.33
CA ALA A 150 6.09 -27.74 24.43
C ALA A 150 6.71 -28.90 25.24
N GLU A 151 6.06 -30.07 25.19
CA GLU A 151 6.56 -31.33 25.74
C GLU A 151 7.98 -31.66 25.26
N GLU A 152 8.79 -32.20 26.17
CA GLU A 152 10.14 -32.74 25.91
C GLU A 152 10.10 -33.83 24.83
N GLY A 153 10.35 -33.44 23.58
CA GLY A 153 10.53 -34.34 22.45
C GLY A 153 11.27 -33.64 21.31
N ASP A 154 12.59 -33.72 21.32
CA ASP A 154 13.52 -33.47 20.18
C ASP A 154 13.04 -32.46 19.11
N VAL A 155 12.82 -31.20 19.50
CA VAL A 155 12.58 -30.13 18.51
C VAL A 155 13.93 -29.60 18.05
N GLY A 156 14.53 -30.29 17.09
CA GLY A 156 15.66 -29.73 16.35
C GLY A 156 15.26 -28.37 15.77
N LEU A 157 16.08 -27.34 16.00
CA LEU A 157 16.00 -26.06 15.29
C LEU A 157 16.30 -26.33 13.80
N SER A 158 15.29 -26.72 13.04
CA SER A 158 15.42 -27.04 11.61
C SER A 158 14.32 -26.37 10.80
N PHE A 159 14.68 -25.82 9.64
CA PHE A 159 13.74 -25.22 8.70
C PHE A 159 12.76 -26.24 8.12
N LYS A 160 11.57 -25.77 7.74
CA LYS A 160 10.50 -26.59 7.13
C LYS A 160 10.06 -25.99 5.78
N PRO A 161 9.73 -26.81 4.76
CA PRO A 161 9.28 -26.32 3.46
C PRO A 161 7.77 -26.09 3.45
N ASP A 162 7.25 -25.44 4.50
CA ASP A 162 5.82 -25.23 4.68
C ASP A 162 5.35 -24.07 3.78
N ARG A 163 4.62 -24.41 2.71
CA ARG A 163 4.10 -23.44 1.73
C ARG A 163 2.71 -22.92 2.10
N GLU A 164 1.93 -23.67 2.87
CA GLU A 164 0.55 -23.32 3.26
C GLU A 164 0.49 -22.50 4.55
N ALA A 165 1.60 -22.39 5.28
CA ALA A 165 1.71 -21.51 6.44
C ALA A 165 1.75 -20.03 6.05
N LEU A 166 1.53 -19.14 7.03
CA LEU A 166 1.70 -17.70 6.86
C LEU A 166 3.12 -17.36 6.38
N HIS A 167 3.17 -16.50 5.36
CA HIS A 167 4.41 -16.03 4.75
C HIS A 167 4.62 -14.54 4.92
N ARG A 168 5.88 -14.14 4.80
CA ARG A 168 6.30 -12.76 4.63
C ARG A 168 7.29 -12.63 3.50
N ILE A 169 7.39 -11.42 2.97
CA ILE A 169 8.44 -11.03 2.04
C ILE A 169 9.44 -10.19 2.79
N VAL A 170 10.72 -10.51 2.66
CA VAL A 170 11.83 -9.79 3.26
C VAL A 170 12.71 -9.23 2.15
N LEU A 171 12.70 -7.91 1.99
CA LEU A 171 13.50 -7.18 1.02
C LEU A 171 14.81 -6.76 1.67
N ILE A 172 15.84 -7.62 1.55
CA ILE A 172 17.12 -7.47 2.24
C ILE A 172 18.04 -6.54 1.46
N SER A 173 18.66 -5.57 2.12
CA SER A 173 19.60 -4.62 1.51
C SER A 173 20.83 -4.39 2.39
N PRO A 174 22.03 -4.24 1.81
CA PRO A 174 23.23 -3.81 2.53
C PRO A 174 23.23 -2.31 2.85
N GLN A 175 22.24 -1.56 2.37
CA GLN A 175 22.13 -0.12 2.59
C GLN A 175 21.67 0.17 4.03
N PRO A 176 22.01 1.36 4.57
CA PRO A 176 21.52 1.77 5.87
C PRO A 176 19.99 1.86 5.90
N GLU A 177 19.41 1.81 7.10
CA GLU A 177 17.96 1.83 7.33
C GLU A 177 17.29 2.99 6.59
N GLU A 178 17.96 4.15 6.60
CA GLU A 178 17.46 5.38 6.01
C GLU A 178 17.31 5.34 4.49
N ALA A 179 18.09 4.49 3.83
CA ALA A 179 17.99 4.33 2.38
C ALA A 179 16.76 3.51 1.97
N LEU A 180 16.12 2.80 2.90
CA LEU A 180 14.96 1.96 2.62
C LEU A 180 13.61 2.68 2.73
N TYR A 181 13.56 3.91 3.26
CA TYR A 181 12.30 4.62 3.41
C TYR A 181 11.66 5.01 2.08
N ASP A 182 12.46 5.39 1.08
CA ASP A 182 11.93 5.67 -0.26
C ASP A 182 11.29 4.41 -0.87
N LEU A 183 11.91 3.25 -0.64
CA LEU A 183 11.36 1.96 -1.06
C LEU A 183 10.08 1.59 -0.30
N GLN A 184 10.06 1.79 1.03
CA GLN A 184 8.87 1.58 1.87
C GLN A 184 7.71 2.48 1.43
N PHE A 185 8.01 3.74 1.14
CA PHE A 185 7.05 4.72 0.64
C PHE A 185 6.46 4.29 -0.70
N GLN A 186 7.31 3.92 -1.67
CA GLN A 186 6.84 3.50 -2.98
C GLN A 186 6.04 2.20 -2.94
N LEU A 187 6.43 1.26 -2.08
CA LEU A 187 5.66 0.04 -1.83
C LEU A 187 4.33 0.32 -1.16
N ALA A 188 4.25 1.26 -0.21
CA ALA A 188 2.99 1.67 0.39
C ALA A 188 2.04 2.21 -0.70
N ILE A 189 2.49 3.15 -1.54
CA ILE A 189 1.68 3.69 -2.64
C ILE A 189 1.23 2.56 -3.58
N PHE A 190 2.15 1.67 -3.95
CA PHE A 190 1.82 0.52 -4.80
C PHE A 190 0.72 -0.34 -4.16
N ASN A 191 0.87 -0.69 -2.88
CA ASN A 191 -0.11 -1.49 -2.14
C ASN A 191 -1.48 -0.83 -2.14
N PHE A 192 -1.58 0.43 -1.74
CA PHE A 192 -2.86 1.15 -1.70
C PHE A 192 -3.50 1.30 -3.07
N SER A 193 -2.70 1.35 -4.14
CA SER A 193 -3.21 1.49 -5.49
C SER A 193 -3.69 0.18 -6.12
N ARG A 194 -2.99 -0.93 -5.81
CA ARG A 194 -3.16 -2.24 -6.46
C ARG A 194 -4.04 -3.18 -5.63
N PHE A 195 -4.01 -3.04 -4.31
CA PHE A 195 -4.62 -3.95 -3.33
C PHE A 195 -5.48 -3.19 -2.32
N LEU A 196 -6.49 -2.46 -2.81
CA LEU A 196 -7.37 -1.60 -2.01
C LEU A 196 -8.12 -2.30 -0.84
N LEU A 197 -8.17 -3.64 -0.83
CA LEU A 197 -8.87 -4.44 0.18
C LEU A 197 -7.90 -5.19 1.11
N GLU A 198 -6.59 -5.11 0.87
CA GLU A 198 -5.58 -5.83 1.64
C GLU A 198 -4.82 -4.86 2.55
N ASP A 199 -4.66 -5.24 3.83
CA ASP A 199 -4.03 -4.42 4.86
C ASP A 199 -2.55 -4.82 5.04
N PHE A 200 -1.75 -4.70 3.99
CA PHE A 200 -0.33 -5.05 4.06
C PHE A 200 0.45 -4.17 5.03
N GLU A 201 1.02 -4.77 6.08
CA GLU A 201 1.96 -4.08 6.96
C GLU A 201 3.37 -4.00 6.35
N LEU A 202 4.07 -2.88 6.59
CA LEU A 202 5.43 -2.64 6.13
C LEU A 202 6.34 -2.28 7.31
N ASN A 203 7.39 -3.06 7.54
CA ASN A 203 8.35 -2.81 8.62
C ASN A 203 9.80 -2.84 8.15
N ILE A 204 10.57 -1.80 8.48
CA ILE A 204 12.02 -1.83 8.31
C ILE A 204 12.66 -2.32 9.62
N SER A 205 13.58 -3.28 9.50
CA SER A 205 14.34 -3.80 10.63
C SER A 205 15.76 -4.21 10.24
N LYS A 206 16.65 -4.30 11.23
CA LYS A 206 17.98 -4.89 11.06
C LYS A 206 17.90 -6.39 10.96
N ILE A 207 18.49 -6.97 9.92
CA ILE A 207 18.65 -8.42 9.80
C ILE A 207 19.89 -8.85 10.59
N ASP A 208 21.00 -8.14 10.39
CA ASP A 208 22.29 -8.37 11.04
C ASP A 208 23.09 -7.05 11.16
N ASP A 209 24.37 -7.14 11.50
CA ASP A 209 25.26 -5.99 11.69
C ASP A 209 25.54 -5.18 10.40
N SER A 210 25.24 -5.76 9.23
CA SER A 210 25.61 -5.25 7.90
C SER A 210 24.43 -5.06 6.95
N ARG A 211 23.25 -5.58 7.27
CA ARG A 211 22.07 -5.54 6.39
C ARG A 211 20.81 -5.12 7.13
N ASN A 212 20.02 -4.31 6.45
CA ASN A 212 18.66 -3.98 6.82
C ASN A 212 17.68 -4.71 5.91
N ALA A 213 16.43 -4.83 6.32
CA ALA A 213 15.38 -5.34 5.47
C ALA A 213 14.07 -4.59 5.66
N LEU A 214 13.35 -4.42 4.56
CA LEU A 214 11.95 -4.04 4.55
C LEU A 214 11.10 -5.32 4.44
N SER A 215 10.32 -5.60 5.47
CA SER A 215 9.40 -6.74 5.54
C SER A 215 7.99 -6.32 5.14
N VAL A 216 7.33 -7.16 4.35
CA VAL A 216 5.90 -7.09 3.99
C VAL A 216 5.21 -8.31 4.58
N TYR A 217 4.11 -8.11 5.30
CA TYR A 217 3.39 -9.13 6.07
C TYR A 217 2.02 -9.44 5.45
N GLU A 218 1.21 -10.26 6.12
CA GLU A 218 -0.17 -10.59 5.76
C GLU A 218 -0.33 -11.41 4.46
N PHE A 219 0.50 -12.43 4.28
CA PHE A 219 0.29 -13.45 3.23
C PHE A 219 -0.15 -14.77 3.84
N ASP A 220 -1.26 -15.31 3.35
CA ASP A 220 -1.84 -16.57 3.82
C ASP A 220 -0.91 -17.75 3.50
N ASP A 221 -0.26 -17.72 2.34
CA ASP A 221 0.62 -18.78 1.85
C ASP A 221 1.80 -18.26 0.99
N TYR A 222 2.63 -19.18 0.51
CA TYR A 222 3.79 -18.87 -0.33
C TYR A 222 3.37 -18.30 -1.68
N GLU A 223 2.30 -18.84 -2.26
CA GLU A 223 1.81 -18.50 -3.59
C GLU A 223 1.34 -17.03 -3.63
N ASP A 224 0.63 -16.58 -2.60
CA ASP A 224 0.20 -15.18 -2.44
C ASP A 224 1.39 -14.23 -2.33
N ALA A 225 2.39 -14.58 -1.49
CA ALA A 225 3.61 -13.80 -1.36
C ALA A 225 4.42 -13.76 -2.68
N ALA A 226 4.50 -14.88 -3.40
CA ALA A 226 5.21 -14.96 -4.68
C ALA A 226 4.51 -14.15 -5.78
N TRP A 227 3.18 -14.16 -5.79
CA TRP A 227 2.39 -13.37 -6.72
C TRP A 227 2.55 -11.87 -6.45
N TYR A 228 2.45 -11.44 -5.18
CA TYR A 228 2.72 -10.06 -4.79
C TYR A 228 4.12 -9.60 -5.23
N LEU A 229 5.15 -10.43 -4.98
CA LEU A 229 6.52 -10.08 -5.33
C LEU A 229 6.71 -9.93 -6.85
N SER A 230 6.00 -10.74 -7.63
CA SER A 230 6.00 -10.63 -9.10
C SER A 230 5.34 -9.33 -9.54
N ALA A 231 4.20 -8.94 -8.95
CA ALA A 231 3.52 -7.68 -9.23
C ALA A 231 4.40 -6.46 -8.86
N VAL A 232 5.09 -6.50 -7.72
CA VAL A 232 6.05 -5.47 -7.30
C VAL A 232 7.22 -5.35 -8.27
N SER A 233 7.72 -6.48 -8.79
CA SER A 233 8.86 -6.50 -9.72
C SER A 233 8.53 -5.96 -11.11
N GLU A 234 7.24 -5.89 -11.47
CA GLU A 234 6.75 -5.29 -12.71
C GLU A 234 6.65 -3.75 -12.63
N ASP A 235 6.62 -3.18 -11.43
CA ASP A 235 6.61 -1.72 -11.22
C ASP A 235 8.00 -1.13 -11.52
N GLU A 236 8.07 -0.26 -12.53
CA GLU A 236 9.33 0.29 -13.03
C GLU A 236 10.07 1.13 -11.98
N GLU A 237 9.34 1.86 -11.13
CA GLU A 237 9.91 2.74 -10.12
C GLU A 237 10.47 1.94 -8.95
N ILE A 238 9.68 0.98 -8.45
CA ILE A 238 10.12 0.09 -7.37
C ILE A 238 11.27 -0.79 -7.86
N GLY A 239 11.21 -1.30 -9.09
CA GLY A 239 12.31 -2.08 -9.68
C GLY A 239 13.63 -1.30 -9.74
N LYS A 240 13.59 -0.01 -10.11
CA LYS A 240 14.77 0.88 -10.10
C LYS A 240 15.30 1.08 -8.69
N LEU A 241 14.42 1.34 -7.71
CA LEU A 241 14.82 1.51 -6.30
C LEU A 241 15.44 0.23 -5.76
N MET A 242 14.82 -0.94 -6.00
CA MET A 242 15.36 -2.24 -5.59
C MET A 242 16.75 -2.48 -6.19
N GLN A 243 16.97 -2.13 -7.47
CA GLN A 243 18.28 -2.25 -8.10
C GLN A 243 19.31 -1.30 -7.48
N GLN A 244 18.96 -0.03 -7.28
CA GLN A 244 19.83 0.98 -6.68
C GLN A 244 20.24 0.60 -5.25
N LEU A 245 19.29 0.07 -4.48
CA LEU A 245 19.47 -0.33 -3.09
C LEU A 245 20.05 -1.75 -2.95
N GLN A 246 20.35 -2.43 -4.07
CA GLN A 246 20.86 -3.81 -4.10
C GLN A 246 19.99 -4.78 -3.28
N VAL A 247 18.67 -4.62 -3.43
CA VAL A 247 17.68 -5.41 -2.69
C VAL A 247 17.68 -6.85 -3.20
N PHE A 248 17.75 -7.78 -2.26
CA PHE A 248 17.52 -9.19 -2.47
C PHE A 248 16.18 -9.59 -1.84
N PRO A 249 15.15 -9.90 -2.65
CA PRO A 249 13.86 -10.31 -2.13
C PRO A 249 13.87 -11.77 -1.69
N LEU A 250 13.25 -12.06 -0.54
CA LEU A 250 13.14 -13.39 0.04
C LEU A 250 11.71 -13.64 0.52
N VAL A 251 11.01 -14.61 -0.07
CA VAL A 251 9.79 -15.18 0.50
C VAL A 251 10.19 -16.22 1.54
N ILE A 252 9.66 -16.11 2.76
CA ILE A 252 9.96 -16.97 3.90
C ILE A 252 8.73 -17.11 4.80
N SER A 253 8.45 -18.30 5.32
CA SER A 253 7.38 -18.51 6.29
C SER A 253 7.69 -17.86 7.63
N GLU A 254 6.65 -17.49 8.36
CA GLU A 254 6.77 -16.90 9.70
C GLU A 254 7.61 -17.77 10.65
N HIS A 255 7.37 -19.07 10.61
CA HIS A 255 8.11 -20.05 11.39
C HIS A 255 9.62 -20.05 11.07
N ASN A 256 9.98 -20.11 9.79
CA ASN A 256 11.38 -20.13 9.37
C ASN A 256 12.07 -18.79 9.66
N PHE A 257 11.36 -17.67 9.50
CA PHE A 257 11.90 -16.37 9.85
C PHE A 257 12.20 -16.26 11.35
N ALA A 258 11.32 -16.77 12.22
CA ALA A 258 11.55 -16.80 13.66
C ALA A 258 12.82 -17.59 14.03
N LEU A 259 13.07 -18.72 13.36
CA LEU A 259 14.30 -19.51 13.55
C LEU A 259 15.57 -18.72 13.23
N THR A 260 15.50 -17.80 12.25
CA THR A 260 16.64 -16.91 11.91
C THR A 260 16.93 -15.85 12.99
N ARG A 261 16.04 -15.69 13.97
CA ARG A 261 16.21 -14.80 15.13
C ARG A 261 16.57 -15.56 16.40
N SER A 262 16.38 -16.88 16.45
CA SER A 262 16.57 -17.71 17.65
C SER A 262 17.83 -18.59 17.61
N GLY A 263 18.68 -18.47 16.58
CA GLY A 263 20.00 -19.12 16.55
C GLY A 263 20.50 -19.53 15.17
N LEU A 264 19.61 -19.68 14.18
CA LEU A 264 20.00 -19.87 12.78
C LEU A 264 20.13 -18.51 12.08
N THR A 265 20.76 -18.47 10.91
CA THR A 265 20.96 -17.25 10.12
C THR A 265 20.09 -17.26 8.85
N ILE A 266 19.97 -16.09 8.21
CA ILE A 266 19.36 -16.01 6.87
C ILE A 266 20.20 -16.81 5.87
N GLU A 267 21.52 -16.84 6.01
CA GLU A 267 22.42 -17.65 5.20
C GLU A 267 22.09 -19.14 5.31
N ASP A 268 21.85 -19.64 6.53
CA ASP A 268 21.46 -21.03 6.75
C ASP A 268 20.14 -21.36 6.04
N TYR A 269 19.17 -20.43 6.08
CA TYR A 269 17.91 -20.59 5.36
C TYR A 269 18.09 -20.59 3.84
N LEU A 270 18.97 -19.74 3.30
CA LEU A 270 19.27 -19.70 1.87
C LEU A 270 19.95 -20.98 1.39
N THR A 271 20.85 -21.55 2.20
CA THR A 271 21.45 -22.87 1.93
C THR A 271 20.39 -23.96 1.93
N TYR A 272 19.54 -24.01 2.96
CA TYR A 272 18.43 -24.95 3.04
C TYR A 272 17.48 -24.86 1.85
N LYS A 273 17.11 -23.63 1.44
CA LYS A 273 16.24 -23.39 0.28
C LYS A 273 16.89 -23.84 -1.02
N ALA A 274 18.21 -23.65 -1.16
CA ALA A 274 18.94 -24.11 -2.34
C ALA A 274 19.01 -25.64 -2.41
N GLU A 275 19.16 -26.33 -1.28
CA GLU A 275 19.15 -27.79 -1.20
C GLU A 275 17.79 -28.37 -1.61
N ILE A 276 16.69 -27.85 -1.06
CA ILE A 276 15.33 -28.30 -1.39
C ILE A 276 14.95 -27.96 -2.84
N GLY A 277 15.33 -26.78 -3.33
CA GLY A 277 15.09 -26.40 -4.74
C GLY A 277 15.93 -27.19 -5.74
N SER A 278 16.90 -27.99 -5.28
CA SER A 278 17.79 -28.82 -6.10
C SER A 278 17.46 -30.32 -6.04
N GLU A 279 16.51 -30.73 -5.21
CA GLU A 279 15.94 -32.07 -5.28
C GLU A 279 15.07 -32.16 -6.54
N PRO A 280 15.39 -33.05 -7.50
CA PRO A 280 14.51 -33.27 -8.63
C PRO A 280 13.17 -33.76 -8.08
N GLU A 281 12.06 -33.20 -8.58
CA GLU A 281 10.73 -33.77 -8.39
C GLU A 281 10.83 -35.26 -8.70
N GLU A 282 10.83 -36.10 -7.65
CA GLU A 282 10.68 -37.53 -7.84
C GLU A 282 9.33 -37.71 -8.52
N GLU A 283 9.38 -38.09 -9.80
CA GLU A 283 8.25 -38.61 -10.56
C GLU A 283 7.57 -39.66 -9.67
N THR A 284 6.47 -39.29 -9.02
CA THR A 284 5.53 -40.27 -8.49
C THR A 284 4.78 -40.84 -9.69
N GLU A 285 5.42 -41.81 -10.37
CA GLU A 285 4.72 -42.85 -11.10
C GLU A 285 3.95 -43.69 -10.07
N ASP A 286 2.61 -43.62 -10.13
CA ASP A 286 1.72 -44.80 -9.99
C ASP A 286 0.31 -44.48 -10.55
#